data_AF-A0A2E3FFW8-F1
#
_entry.id   AF-A0A2E3FFW8-F1
#
_cell.length_a   1.000
_cell.length_b   1.000
_cell.length_c   1.000
_cell.angle_alpha   90.00
_cell.angle_beta   90.00
_cell.angle_gamma   90.00
#
_symmetry.space_group_name_H-M   'P 1'
#
loop_
_entity.id
_entity.type
_entity.pdbx_description
1 polymer ?
#
loop_
_entity_poly.entity_id
_entity_poly.type
_entity_poly.pdbx_seq_one_letter_code
_entity_poly.pdbx_strand_id
1 'polypeptide(L)'
;MISAACLMAVAGAPAMANGPAIYPYATTANYCPGGLQPISINGVICCGTPNQSMTYQQATSAPVKRSYRPTKARSAICPEGEKGCYYK
;
A
#
# COMPACT_ATOMS: atom_id res chain seq x y z
N MET A 1 -35.25 6.24 -33.81
CA MET A 1 -34.04 5.39 -33.77
C MET A 1 -33.32 5.70 -32.47
N ILE A 2 -33.50 4.85 -31.46
CA ILE A 2 -33.14 5.14 -30.06
C ILE A 2 -31.73 4.60 -29.79
N SER A 3 -30.81 5.56 -29.59
CA SER A 3 -29.60 5.54 -28.75
C SER A 3 -28.87 4.23 -28.50
N ALA A 4 -27.83 3.97 -29.30
CA ALA A 4 -26.79 2.98 -29.05
C ALA A 4 -25.66 3.57 -28.17
N ALA A 5 -25.97 3.90 -26.91
CA ALA A 5 -24.97 4.39 -25.96
C ALA A 5 -25.16 3.78 -24.56
N CYS A 6 -25.27 2.46 -24.49
CA CYS A 6 -25.22 1.71 -23.23
C CYS A 6 -24.16 0.61 -23.35
N LEU A 7 -22.88 0.95 -23.20
CA LEU A 7 -21.80 -0.01 -22.92
C LEU A 7 -20.57 0.74 -22.39
N MET A 8 -20.77 1.54 -21.34
CA MET A 8 -19.66 2.03 -20.53
C MET A 8 -19.20 0.89 -19.60
N ALA A 9 -18.16 0.21 -20.05
CA ALA A 9 -17.18 -0.58 -19.34
C ALA A 9 -17.40 -0.79 -17.83
N VAL A 10 -17.90 -1.97 -17.46
CA VAL A 10 -17.64 -2.58 -16.15
C VAL A 10 -16.21 -3.10 -16.16
N ALA A 11 -15.24 -2.21 -15.99
CA ALA A 11 -13.84 -2.54 -15.76
C ALA A 11 -13.42 -2.01 -14.38
N GLY A 12 -14.16 -2.45 -13.35
CA GLY A 12 -13.93 -2.08 -11.96
C GLY A 12 -13.69 -3.32 -11.10
N ALA A 13 -12.43 -3.79 -11.12
CA ALA A 13 -11.74 -4.60 -10.13
C ALA A 13 -12.40 -5.91 -9.61
N PRO A 14 -11.73 -7.07 -9.73
CA PRO A 14 -11.99 -8.21 -8.84
C PRO A 14 -11.41 -7.88 -7.45
N ALA A 15 -12.02 -6.94 -6.73
CA ALA A 15 -11.66 -6.66 -5.33
C ALA A 15 -12.52 -7.46 -4.33
N MET A 16 -13.51 -8.20 -4.81
CA MET A 16 -14.59 -8.79 -4.00
C MET A 16 -14.80 -10.30 -4.26
N ALA A 17 -13.81 -11.03 -4.81
CA ALA A 17 -14.04 -12.40 -5.27
C ALA A 17 -13.22 -13.49 -4.56
N ASN A 18 -12.18 -13.14 -3.80
CA ASN A 18 -11.42 -14.11 -3.01
C ASN A 18 -11.36 -13.63 -1.57
N GLY A 19 -11.44 -14.55 -0.60
CA GLY A 19 -11.27 -14.24 0.83
C GLY A 19 -9.93 -13.56 1.14
N PRO A 20 -9.55 -13.41 2.42
CA PRO A 20 -8.29 -12.76 2.79
C PRO A 20 -7.13 -13.34 1.98
N ALA A 21 -6.41 -12.49 1.25
CA ALA A 21 -5.24 -12.95 0.50
C ALA A 21 -4.10 -13.23 1.50
N ILE A 22 -3.72 -14.50 1.60
CA ILE A 22 -2.72 -15.01 2.55
C ILE A 22 -1.45 -15.32 1.79
N TYR A 23 -0.44 -14.49 2.03
CA TYR A 23 0.83 -14.58 1.32
C TYR A 23 1.87 -15.34 2.18
N PRO A 24 2.69 -16.24 1.61
CA PRO A 24 3.85 -16.77 2.31
C PRO A 24 4.83 -15.66 2.67
N TYR A 25 5.40 -15.74 3.87
CA TYR A 25 6.49 -14.87 4.30
C TYR A 25 7.81 -15.65 4.25
N ALA A 26 8.74 -15.24 3.39
CA ALA A 26 10.04 -15.90 3.24
C ALA A 26 10.95 -15.52 4.41
N THR A 27 11.15 -16.46 5.35
CA THR A 27 12.06 -16.33 6.49
C THR A 27 12.86 -17.62 6.65
N THR A 28 14.11 -17.48 7.08
CA THR A 28 15.03 -18.60 7.34
C THR A 28 14.64 -19.38 8.61
N ALA A 29 13.96 -18.73 9.56
CA ALA A 29 13.54 -19.33 10.83
C ALA A 29 12.02 -19.26 11.01
N ASN A 30 11.42 -20.37 11.46
CA ASN A 30 10.00 -20.48 11.74
C ASN A 30 9.76 -20.35 13.25
N TYR A 31 9.26 -19.19 13.68
CA TYR A 31 8.91 -18.92 15.09
C TYR A 31 7.44 -19.19 15.42
N CYS A 32 6.72 -19.82 14.49
CA CYS A 32 5.30 -20.08 14.65
C CYS A 32 5.05 -21.31 15.52
N PRO A 33 4.18 -21.21 16.55
CA PRO A 33 3.83 -22.34 17.38
C PRO A 33 3.10 -23.41 16.55
N GLY A 34 3.43 -24.68 16.76
CA GLY A 34 2.75 -25.80 16.12
C GLY A 34 3.26 -26.17 14.71
N GLY A 35 4.44 -25.69 14.29
CA GLY A 35 5.01 -26.02 12.98
C GLY A 35 4.28 -25.37 11.80
N LEU A 36 3.40 -24.40 12.09
CA LEU A 36 2.79 -23.55 11.08
C LEU A 36 3.86 -22.68 10.43
N GLN A 37 3.61 -22.29 9.19
CA GLN A 37 4.51 -21.38 8.50
C GLN A 37 4.12 -19.91 8.75
N PRO A 38 5.09 -19.00 8.69
CA PRO A 38 4.82 -17.58 8.74
C PRO A 38 4.17 -17.11 7.44
N ILE A 39 3.11 -16.33 7.59
CA ILE A 39 2.30 -15.76 6.52
C ILE A 39 2.17 -14.25 6.72
N SER A 40 1.86 -13.53 5.65
CA SER A 40 1.55 -12.11 5.67
C SER A 40 0.14 -11.89 5.15
N ILE A 41 -0.70 -11.22 5.93
CA ILE A 41 -2.05 -10.82 5.55
C ILE A 41 -2.15 -9.31 5.77
N ASN A 42 -2.50 -8.55 4.73
CA ASN A 42 -2.63 -7.08 4.81
C ASN A 42 -1.39 -6.37 5.40
N GLY A 43 -0.20 -6.95 5.24
CA GLY A 43 1.07 -6.41 5.75
C GLY A 43 1.39 -6.78 7.21
N VAL A 44 0.54 -7.55 7.89
CA VAL A 44 0.80 -8.09 9.24
C VAL A 44 1.28 -9.53 9.13
N ILE A 45 2.33 -9.86 9.88
CA ILE A 45 2.89 -11.21 9.92
C ILE A 45 2.16 -12.04 10.98
N CYS A 46 1.63 -13.19 10.56
CA CYS A 46 0.87 -14.12 11.38
C CYS A 46 1.36 -15.56 11.14
N CYS A 47 0.84 -16.53 11.90
CA CYS A 47 1.07 -17.95 11.67
C CYS A 47 -0.15 -18.58 11.00
N GLY A 48 0.08 -19.41 9.98
CA GLY A 48 -1.01 -20.05 9.24
C GLY A 48 -0.55 -20.75 7.97
N THR A 49 -1.48 -20.96 7.04
CA THR A 49 -1.24 -21.65 5.78
C THR A 49 -1.48 -20.69 4.61
N PRO A 50 -0.52 -20.52 3.69
CA PRO A 50 -0.63 -19.59 2.57
C PRO A 50 -1.65 -20.11 1.55
N ASN A 51 -2.37 -19.18 0.92
CA ASN A 51 -3.24 -19.49 -0.22
C ASN A 51 -2.72 -18.89 -1.54
N GLN A 52 -1.66 -18.07 -1.47
CA GLN A 52 -0.99 -17.48 -2.63
C GLN A 52 0.39 -18.09 -2.88
N SER A 53 0.80 -18.15 -4.14
CA SER A 53 2.14 -18.57 -4.56
C SER A 53 3.18 -17.42 -4.54
N MET A 54 2.72 -16.17 -4.46
CA MET A 54 3.56 -14.97 -4.43
C MET A 54 3.66 -14.37 -3.02
N THR A 55 4.69 -13.57 -2.76
CA THR A 55 4.84 -12.84 -1.48
C THR A 55 4.00 -11.57 -1.44
N TYR A 56 3.74 -11.05 -0.24
CA TYR A 56 2.99 -9.80 -0.05
C TYR A 56 3.66 -8.61 -0.77
N GLN A 57 4.99 -8.56 -0.76
CA GLN A 57 5.77 -7.52 -1.43
C GLN A 57 5.58 -7.56 -2.95
N GLN A 58 5.56 -8.77 -3.55
CA GLN A 58 5.30 -8.92 -4.98
C GLN A 58 3.86 -8.55 -5.36
N ALA A 59 2.90 -8.88 -4.50
CA ALA A 59 1.50 -8.52 -4.71
C ALA A 59 1.25 -7.00 -4.62
N THR A 60 2.01 -6.29 -3.77
CA THR A 60 1.88 -4.85 -3.56
C THR A 60 2.85 -4.00 -4.38
N SER A 61 3.82 -4.61 -5.09
CA SER A 61 4.83 -3.91 -5.90
C SER A 61 4.30 -3.31 -7.21
N ALA A 62 2.98 -3.10 -7.34
CA ALA A 62 2.42 -2.45 -8.51
C ALA A 62 3.03 -1.04 -8.68
N PRO A 63 3.46 -0.65 -9.90
CA PRO A 63 4.07 0.65 -10.12
C PRO A 63 3.03 1.76 -9.93
N VAL A 64 3.03 2.41 -8.78
CA VAL A 64 2.19 3.58 -8.50
C VAL A 64 2.97 4.85 -8.86
N LYS A 65 2.45 5.65 -9.79
CA LYS A 65 3.01 6.97 -10.09
C LYS A 65 2.82 7.88 -8.87
N ARG A 66 3.87 8.09 -8.08
CA ARG A 66 3.89 9.08 -7.01
C ARG A 66 4.15 10.46 -7.61
N SER A 67 3.12 11.32 -7.62
CA SER A 67 3.31 12.74 -7.96
C SER A 67 3.75 13.48 -6.71
N TYR A 68 5.04 13.77 -6.59
CA TYR A 68 5.54 14.72 -5.61
C TYR A 68 5.41 16.13 -6.17
N ARG A 69 4.62 16.98 -5.52
CA ARG A 69 4.59 18.42 -5.80
C ARG A 69 5.43 19.11 -4.71
N PRO A 70 6.68 19.51 -4.99
CA PRO A 70 7.44 20.31 -4.03
C PRO A 70 6.67 21.60 -3.76
N THR A 71 6.27 21.81 -2.52
CA THR A 71 5.80 23.12 -2.08
C THR A 71 7.04 23.99 -1.94
N LYS A 72 6.99 25.24 -2.42
CA LYS A 72 8.07 26.19 -2.11
C LYS A 72 8.02 26.45 -0.61
N ALA A 73 9.02 25.96 0.13
CA ALA A 73 9.19 26.32 1.53
C ALA A 73 9.40 27.84 1.58
N ARG A 74 8.50 28.57 2.26
CA ARG A 74 8.72 29.99 2.53
C ARG A 74 9.79 30.06 3.62
N SER A 75 10.94 30.65 3.31
CA SER A 75 11.98 30.90 4.31
C SER A 75 11.45 31.91 5.31
N ALA A 76 11.25 31.47 6.56
CA ALA A 76 11.01 32.36 7.68
C ALA A 76 12.34 33.00 8.09
N ILE A 77 12.34 34.33 8.24
CA ILE A 77 13.47 35.09 8.77
C ILE A 77 13.21 35.28 10.26
N CYS A 78 14.13 34.83 11.09
CA CYS A 78 14.07 34.93 12.55
C CYS A 78 15.33 35.68 13.03
N PRO A 79 15.29 37.01 13.18
CA PRO A 79 16.43 37.76 13.66
C PRO A 79 16.73 37.44 15.13
N GLU A 80 18.01 37.40 15.49
CA GLU A 80 18.45 37.14 16.86
C GLU A 80 18.04 38.28 17.79
N GLY A 81 17.49 37.95 18.96
CA GLY A 81 17.09 38.93 19.97
C GLY A 81 15.69 39.53 19.79
N GLU A 82 14.96 39.20 18.73
CA GLU A 82 13.56 39.59 18.56
C GLU A 82 12.59 38.41 18.79
N LYS A 83 11.42 38.73 19.32
CA LYS A 83 10.34 37.76 19.47
C LYS A 83 9.56 37.65 18.17
N GLY A 84 9.88 36.64 17.36
CA GLY A 84 9.05 36.22 16.23
C GLY A 84 9.84 36.01 14.95
N CYS A 85 9.21 35.34 14.00
CA CYS A 85 9.73 35.14 12.66
C CYS A 85 8.74 35.67 11.64
N TYR A 86 9.24 36.21 10.54
CA TYR A 86 8.40 36.73 9.45
C TYR A 86 8.75 36.05 8.12
N TYR A 87 7.76 35.96 7.23
CA TYR A 87 7.96 35.40 5.89
C TYR A 87 8.42 36.50 4.93
N LYS A 88 9.38 36.19 4.07
CA LYS A 88 9.65 36.99 2.87
C LYS A 88 8.58 36.76 1.79
#